data_AF-A0A2V4NPM8-F1
#
_entry.id   AF-A0A2V4NPM8-F1
#
_cell.length_a   1.000
_cell.length_b   1.000
_cell.length_c   1.000
_cell.angle_alpha   90.00
_cell.angle_beta   90.00
_cell.angle_gamma   90.00
#
_symmetry.space_group_name_H-M   'P 1'
#
loop_
_entity.id
_entity.type
_entity.pdbx_description
1 polymer ?
#
loop_
_entity_poly.entity_id
_entity_poly.type
_entity_poly.pdbx_seq_one_letter_code
_entity_poly.pdbx_strand_id
1 'polypeptide(L)'
;MVATALLVLGAGPALAEVCDKERPNWSPADGPASGLSETFHVFTTAPGLVLIALVTAALYFKRPSLWTPTALVAGLLALLTWAGAKLDPTGFYQMARSEGCVADPTLPIIILAAISIIAIIQSLRPARREKEL
;
A
#
# COMPACT_ATOMS: atom_id res chain seq x y z
N MET A 1 2.70 44.53 -20.62
CA MET A 1 3.73 43.49 -20.42
C MET A 1 3.75 43.18 -18.93
N VAL A 2 3.07 42.13 -18.49
CA VAL A 2 3.09 41.67 -17.09
C VAL A 2 3.88 40.37 -17.09
N ALA A 3 5.12 40.43 -16.60
CA ALA A 3 5.96 39.26 -16.43
C ALA A 3 5.55 38.57 -15.12
N THR A 4 4.73 37.53 -15.24
CA THR A 4 4.42 36.64 -14.12
C THR A 4 5.64 35.76 -13.87
N ALA A 5 6.48 36.15 -12.91
CA ALA A 5 7.56 35.30 -12.43
C ALA A 5 6.96 34.11 -11.67
N LEU A 6 6.86 32.96 -12.32
CA LEU A 6 6.64 31.68 -11.65
C LEU A 6 7.90 31.39 -10.83
N LEU A 7 7.81 31.57 -9.52
CA LEU A 7 8.76 31.01 -8.55
C LEU A 7 8.65 29.48 -8.60
N VAL A 8 9.42 28.86 -9.49
CA VAL A 8 9.72 27.43 -9.43
C VAL A 8 10.61 27.23 -8.20
N LEU A 9 9.98 26.97 -7.05
CA LEU A 9 10.62 26.30 -5.93
C LEU A 9 10.84 24.84 -6.35
N GLY A 10 11.80 24.64 -7.26
CA GLY A 10 12.28 23.31 -7.58
C GLY A 10 12.95 22.74 -6.34
N ALA A 11 12.42 21.64 -5.82
CA ALA A 11 13.20 20.74 -4.98
C ALA A 11 14.47 20.42 -5.78
N GLY A 12 15.59 21.04 -5.41
CA GLY A 12 16.85 20.86 -6.10
C GLY A 12 17.33 19.41 -5.95
N PRO A 13 18.34 18.99 -6.74
CA PRO A 13 18.90 17.63 -6.69
C PRO A 13 19.43 17.22 -5.30
N ALA A 14 19.61 18.18 -4.38
CA ALA A 14 19.98 17.94 -3.00
C ALA A 14 18.82 17.48 -2.08
N LEU A 15 17.57 17.50 -2.56
CA LEU A 15 16.37 17.06 -1.82
C LEU A 15 15.66 15.86 -2.49
N ALA A 16 16.34 15.12 -3.35
CA ALA A 16 15.76 13.93 -4.01
C ALA A 16 16.56 12.64 -3.71
N GLU A 17 17.57 12.71 -2.84
CA GLU A 17 18.48 11.59 -2.62
C GLU A 17 17.77 10.39 -2.01
N VAL A 18 16.79 10.62 -1.12
CA VAL A 18 16.01 9.53 -0.52
C VAL A 18 14.99 8.99 -1.51
N CYS A 19 14.28 9.89 -2.20
CA CYS A 19 13.31 9.49 -3.23
C CYS A 19 13.95 8.73 -4.40
N ASP A 20 15.17 9.05 -4.80
CA ASP A 20 15.92 8.30 -5.83
C ASP A 20 16.20 6.84 -5.43
N LYS A 21 16.21 6.53 -4.12
CA LYS A 21 16.40 5.16 -3.60
C LYS A 21 15.08 4.45 -3.34
N GLU A 22 14.14 5.15 -2.69
CA GLU A 22 12.86 4.59 -2.24
C GLU A 22 11.81 4.53 -3.36
N ARG A 23 11.86 5.48 -4.30
CA ARG A 23 10.91 5.67 -5.39
C ARG A 23 11.64 6.07 -6.69
N PRO A 24 12.51 5.21 -7.27
CA PRO A 24 13.35 5.59 -8.43
C PRO A 24 12.58 6.02 -9.68
N ASN A 25 11.29 5.67 -9.76
CA ASN A 25 10.42 6.00 -10.88
C ASN A 25 9.55 7.25 -10.64
N TRP A 26 9.68 7.92 -9.49
CA TRP A 26 8.94 9.14 -9.18
C TRP A 26 9.71 10.37 -9.67
N SER A 27 9.01 11.34 -10.25
CA SER A 27 9.58 12.64 -10.60
C SER A 27 8.91 13.77 -9.80
N PRO A 28 9.64 14.82 -9.40
CA PRO A 28 9.04 16.02 -8.84
C PRO A 28 7.97 16.67 -9.74
N ALA A 29 8.03 16.42 -11.07
CA ALA A 29 7.04 16.89 -12.03
C ALA A 29 5.66 16.21 -11.87
N ASP A 30 5.61 15.01 -11.30
CA ASP A 30 4.35 14.28 -11.02
C ASP A 30 3.60 14.85 -9.81
N GLY A 31 4.26 15.76 -9.08
CA GLY A 31 3.76 16.37 -7.86
C GLY A 31 3.92 15.47 -6.63
N PRO A 32 3.46 15.96 -5.45
CA PRO A 32 3.53 15.19 -4.21
C PRO A 32 2.72 13.90 -4.30
N ALA A 33 3.26 12.82 -3.75
CA ALA A 33 2.56 11.57 -3.59
C ALA A 33 1.25 11.80 -2.80
N SER A 34 0.22 11.05 -3.17
CA SER A 34 -1.09 11.07 -2.55
C SER A 34 -1.43 9.71 -1.93
N GLY A 35 -2.48 9.66 -1.11
CA GLY A 35 -2.95 8.37 -0.57
C GLY A 35 -3.31 7.35 -1.65
N LEU A 36 -3.74 7.81 -2.84
CA LEU A 36 -4.01 6.94 -3.98
C LEU A 36 -2.73 6.40 -4.62
N SER A 37 -1.68 7.22 -4.74
CA SER A 37 -0.39 6.72 -5.26
C SER A 37 0.25 5.73 -4.29
N GLU A 38 0.12 5.93 -2.98
CA GLU A 38 0.55 4.92 -1.99
C GLU A 38 -0.25 3.63 -2.09
N THR A 39 -1.56 3.75 -2.30
CA THR A 39 -2.42 2.57 -2.51
C THR A 39 -1.96 1.79 -3.74
N PHE A 40 -1.79 2.50 -4.86
CA PHE A 40 -1.31 1.89 -6.09
C PHE A 40 0.08 1.25 -5.90
N HIS A 41 0.99 1.93 -5.22
CA HIS A 41 2.31 1.43 -4.91
C HIS A 41 2.22 0.12 -4.10
N VAL A 42 1.50 0.10 -2.99
CA VAL A 42 1.33 -1.08 -2.13
C VAL A 42 0.80 -2.28 -2.93
N PHE A 43 -0.22 -2.08 -3.76
CA PHE A 43 -0.83 -3.15 -4.55
C PHE A 43 -0.01 -3.58 -5.77
N THR A 44 1.00 -2.82 -6.17
CA THR A 44 1.95 -3.19 -7.25
C THR A 44 3.25 -3.80 -6.74
N THR A 45 3.48 -3.81 -5.41
CA THR A 45 4.57 -4.58 -4.81
C THR A 45 4.33 -6.09 -4.92
N ALA A 46 5.41 -6.89 -4.85
CA ALA A 46 5.31 -8.35 -4.85
C ALA A 46 4.29 -8.90 -3.82
N PRO A 47 4.29 -8.51 -2.52
CA PRO A 47 3.29 -8.99 -1.58
C PRO A 47 1.88 -8.45 -1.87
N GLY A 48 1.75 -7.23 -2.42
CA GLY A 48 0.46 -6.71 -2.89
C GLY A 48 -0.15 -7.53 -4.03
N LEU A 49 0.68 -7.95 -5.00
CA LEU A 49 0.28 -8.82 -6.09
C LEU A 49 -0.11 -10.23 -5.59
N VAL A 50 0.62 -10.77 -4.61
CA VAL A 50 0.23 -12.02 -3.94
C VAL A 50 -1.13 -11.89 -3.28
N LEU A 51 -1.40 -10.78 -2.60
CA LEU A 51 -2.73 -10.54 -2.01
C LEU A 51 -3.83 -10.49 -3.08
N ILE A 52 -3.60 -9.80 -4.20
CA ILE A 52 -4.55 -9.76 -5.32
C ILE A 52 -4.81 -11.17 -5.86
N ALA A 53 -3.77 -11.98 -6.04
CA ALA A 53 -3.90 -13.36 -6.50
C ALA A 53 -4.70 -14.23 -5.51
N LEU A 54 -4.45 -14.08 -4.21
CA LEU A 54 -5.18 -14.79 -3.16
C LEU A 54 -6.67 -14.41 -3.12
N VAL A 55 -6.97 -13.11 -3.15
CA VAL A 55 -8.36 -12.62 -3.22
C VAL A 55 -9.06 -13.16 -4.48
N THR A 56 -8.38 -13.09 -5.63
CA THR A 56 -8.92 -13.59 -6.90
C THR A 56 -9.17 -15.10 -6.84
N ALA A 57 -8.24 -15.88 -6.31
CA ALA A 57 -8.38 -17.32 -6.14
C ALA A 57 -9.51 -17.67 -5.15
N ALA A 58 -9.62 -16.96 -4.03
CA ALA A 58 -10.66 -17.17 -3.03
C ALA A 58 -12.07 -16.90 -3.60
N LEU A 59 -12.20 -15.86 -4.43
CA LEU A 59 -13.44 -15.53 -5.15
C LEU A 59 -13.76 -16.55 -6.25
N TYR A 60 -12.76 -16.96 -7.03
CA TYR A 60 -12.94 -17.86 -8.17
C TYR A 60 -13.26 -19.29 -7.73
N PHE A 61 -12.45 -19.87 -6.84
CA PHE A 61 -12.64 -21.24 -6.37
C PHE A 61 -13.71 -21.38 -5.28
N LYS A 62 -14.15 -20.25 -4.69
CA LYS A 62 -15.17 -20.21 -3.63
C LYS A 62 -14.87 -21.13 -2.43
N ARG A 63 -13.58 -21.37 -2.15
CA ARG A 63 -13.12 -22.23 -1.05
C ARG A 63 -12.89 -21.40 0.21
N PRO A 64 -13.56 -21.70 1.35
CA PRO A 64 -13.34 -21.01 2.62
C PRO A 64 -11.88 -21.00 3.08
N SER A 65 -11.14 -22.09 2.81
CA SER A 65 -9.74 -22.23 3.20
C SER A 65 -8.79 -21.21 2.54
N LEU A 66 -9.13 -20.65 1.37
CA LEU A 66 -8.32 -19.64 0.69
C LEU A 66 -8.45 -18.25 1.34
N TRP A 67 -9.48 -18.02 2.15
CA TRP A 67 -9.64 -16.76 2.86
C TRP A 67 -8.71 -16.64 4.07
N THR A 68 -8.25 -17.75 4.66
CA THR A 68 -7.28 -17.73 5.76
C THR A 68 -5.93 -17.10 5.37
N PRO A 69 -5.22 -17.57 4.32
CA PRO A 69 -4.00 -16.90 3.89
C PRO A 69 -4.25 -15.47 3.39
N THR A 70 -5.41 -15.20 2.78
CA THR A 70 -5.80 -13.83 2.38
C THR A 70 -5.86 -12.89 3.58
N ALA A 71 -6.50 -13.31 4.68
CA ALA A 71 -6.60 -12.53 5.91
C ALA A 71 -5.24 -12.25 6.54
N LEU A 72 -4.37 -13.27 6.60
CA LEU A 72 -3.03 -13.16 7.16
C LEU A 72 -2.16 -12.22 6.34
N VAL A 73 -2.13 -12.37 5.01
CA VAL A 73 -1.31 -11.50 4.14
C VAL A 73 -1.81 -10.06 4.18
N ALA A 74 -3.13 -9.84 4.09
CA ALA A 74 -3.70 -8.49 4.18
C ALA A 74 -3.43 -7.83 5.54
N GLY A 75 -3.61 -8.57 6.63
CA GLY A 75 -3.36 -8.08 7.99
C GLY A 75 -1.88 -7.77 8.22
N LEU A 76 -0.99 -8.65 7.78
CA LEU A 76 0.46 -8.44 7.88
C LEU A 76 0.89 -7.23 7.06
N LEU A 77 0.39 -7.07 5.83
CA LEU A 77 0.68 -5.90 5.00
C LEU A 77 0.19 -4.60 5.66
N ALA A 78 -1.00 -4.60 6.26
CA ALA A 78 -1.50 -3.43 6.99
C ALA A 78 -0.58 -3.07 8.16
N LEU A 79 -0.16 -4.08 8.94
CA LEU A 79 0.76 -3.89 10.07
C LEU A 79 2.13 -3.41 9.64
N LEU A 80 2.72 -3.98 8.59
CA LEU A 80 4.03 -3.57 8.07
C LEU A 80 3.99 -2.15 7.51
N THR A 81 2.93 -1.80 6.77
CA THR A 81 2.73 -0.45 6.24
C THR A 81 2.60 0.58 7.38
N TRP A 82 1.82 0.24 8.41
CA TRP A 82 1.70 1.08 9.60
C TRP A 82 3.03 1.21 10.37
N ALA A 83 3.72 0.09 10.58
CA ALA A 83 4.97 0.05 11.32
C ALA A 83 6.07 0.84 10.61
N GLY A 84 6.21 0.70 9.29
CA GLY A 84 7.15 1.47 8.48
C GLY A 84 6.92 2.98 8.59
N ALA A 85 5.65 3.40 8.65
CA ALA A 85 5.31 4.81 8.77
C ALA A 85 5.41 5.39 10.19
N LYS A 86 5.24 4.57 11.24
CA LYS A 86 5.12 5.04 12.63
C LYS A 86 6.33 4.74 13.50
N LEU A 87 7.02 3.62 13.29
CA LEU A 87 8.18 3.26 14.10
C LEU A 87 9.47 3.84 13.54
N ASP A 88 9.54 4.11 12.22
CA ASP A 88 10.65 4.66 11.43
C ASP A 88 11.92 5.04 12.24
N PRO A 89 12.71 4.05 12.69
CA PRO A 89 13.86 4.31 13.55
C PRO A 89 15.00 4.99 12.79
N THR A 90 14.98 4.88 11.48
CA THR A 90 15.95 5.46 10.54
C THR A 90 15.61 6.89 10.12
N GLY A 91 14.35 7.31 10.26
CA GLY A 91 13.85 8.59 9.76
C GLY A 91 13.64 8.65 8.23
N PHE A 92 13.88 7.56 7.49
CA PHE A 92 13.79 7.54 6.03
C PHE A 92 12.39 7.83 5.52
N TYR A 93 11.36 7.32 6.20
CA TYR A 93 9.98 7.57 5.82
C TYR A 93 9.61 9.05 5.99
N GLN A 94 10.08 9.70 7.07
CA GLN A 94 9.86 11.13 7.27
C GLN A 94 10.64 11.99 6.26
N MET A 95 11.88 11.60 5.93
CA MET A 95 12.68 12.28 4.91
C MET A 95 12.01 12.17 3.53
N ALA A 96 11.63 10.97 3.08
CA ALA A 96 10.91 10.75 1.82
C ALA A 96 9.57 11.49 1.75
N ARG A 97 8.88 11.63 2.89
CA ARG A 97 7.64 12.43 3.00
C ARG A 97 7.90 13.93 2.91
N SER A 98 9.04 14.41 3.42
CA SER A 98 9.44 15.82 3.29
C SER A 98 9.86 16.19 1.86
N GLU A 99 10.46 15.24 1.14
CA GLU A 99 10.79 15.37 -0.30
C GLU A 99 9.53 15.23 -1.19
N GLY A 100 8.49 14.57 -0.68
CA GLY A 100 7.16 14.52 -1.28
C GLY A 100 6.90 13.26 -2.12
N CYS A 101 7.83 12.32 -2.24
CA CYS A 101 7.61 11.07 -2.98
C CYS A 101 6.84 10.01 -2.19
N VAL A 102 6.66 10.20 -0.88
CA VAL A 102 5.87 9.32 -0.02
C VAL A 102 4.74 10.08 0.64
N ALA A 103 3.53 9.55 0.55
CA ALA A 103 2.34 10.15 1.15
C ALA A 103 1.96 9.48 2.49
N ASP A 104 0.90 10.00 3.09
CA ASP A 104 0.28 9.35 4.25
C ASP A 104 -0.29 7.96 3.89
N PRO A 105 0.01 6.89 4.64
CA PRO A 105 -0.37 5.53 4.27
C PRO A 105 -1.73 5.13 4.86
N THR A 106 -2.50 6.07 5.42
CA THR A 106 -3.78 5.75 6.08
C THR A 106 -4.75 5.06 5.11
N LEU A 107 -4.82 5.50 3.85
CA LEU A 107 -5.72 4.91 2.87
C LEU A 107 -5.41 3.43 2.56
N PRO A 108 -4.19 3.04 2.15
CA PRO A 108 -3.88 1.62 1.94
C PRO A 108 -4.05 0.78 3.21
N ILE A 109 -3.72 1.31 4.40
CA ILE A 109 -3.93 0.60 5.67
C ILE A 109 -5.41 0.29 5.89
N ILE A 110 -6.31 1.26 5.68
CA ILE A 110 -7.75 1.05 5.82
C ILE A 110 -8.24 -0.03 4.85
N ILE A 111 -7.79 0.02 3.60
CA ILE A 111 -8.19 -0.96 2.58
C ILE A 111 -7.70 -2.37 2.96
N LEU A 112 -6.43 -2.51 3.33
CA LEU A 112 -5.84 -3.79 3.74
C LEU A 112 -6.51 -4.35 5.00
N ALA A 113 -6.80 -3.50 5.98
CA ALA A 113 -7.54 -3.89 7.19
C ALA A 113 -8.96 -4.36 6.85
N ALA A 114 -9.66 -3.66 5.95
CA ALA A 114 -10.99 -4.08 5.48
C ALA A 114 -10.95 -5.44 4.77
N ILE A 115 -9.97 -5.65 3.87
CA ILE A 115 -9.77 -6.95 3.20
C ILE A 115 -9.50 -8.05 4.22
N SER A 116 -8.65 -7.78 5.22
CA SER A 116 -8.32 -8.74 6.28
C SER A 116 -9.57 -9.12 7.08
N ILE A 117 -10.37 -8.14 7.54
CA ILE A 117 -11.61 -8.38 8.28
C ILE A 117 -12.62 -9.17 7.45
N ILE A 118 -12.83 -8.79 6.19
CA ILE A 118 -13.72 -9.51 5.27
C ILE A 118 -13.25 -10.95 5.10
N ALA A 119 -11.95 -11.17 4.91
CA ALA A 119 -11.38 -12.49 4.74
C ALA A 119 -11.52 -13.36 6.00
N ILE A 120 -11.36 -12.79 7.20
CA ILE A 120 -11.64 -13.49 8.46
C ILE A 120 -13.11 -13.91 8.54
N ILE A 121 -14.04 -13.01 8.23
CA ILE A 121 -15.47 -13.33 8.25
C ILE A 121 -15.77 -14.47 7.26
N GLN A 122 -15.15 -14.44 6.08
CA GLN A 122 -15.35 -15.45 5.03
C GLN A 122 -14.72 -16.80 5.37
N SER A 123 -13.56 -16.83 6.03
CA SER A 123 -12.90 -18.07 6.44
C SER A 123 -13.67 -18.80 7.54
N LEU A 124 -14.39 -18.05 8.39
CA LEU A 124 -15.25 -18.59 9.44
C LEU A 124 -16.62 -19.06 8.94
N ARG A 125 -17.00 -18.76 7.67
CA ARG A 125 -18.27 -19.26 7.14
C ARG A 125 -18.22 -20.77 7.04
N PRO A 126 -19.22 -21.50 7.59
CA PRO A 126 -19.25 -22.93 7.53
C PRO A 126 -19.24 -23.37 6.07
N ALA A 127 -18.26 -24.19 5.68
CA ALA A 127 -18.28 -24.89 4.41
C ALA A 127 -19.57 -25.70 4.37
N ARG A 128 -20.53 -25.31 3.52
CA ARG A 128 -21.81 -26.00 3.39
C ARG A 128 -21.54 -27.42 2.89
N ARG A 129 -21.47 -28.38 3.83
CA ARG A 129 -21.39 -29.85 3.68
C ARG A 129 -20.23 -30.39 2.82
N GLU A 130 -19.12 -30.72 3.47
CA GLU A 130 -18.49 -32.06 3.29
C GLU A 130 -19.18 -33.06 4.26
N LYS A 131 -20.51 -33.08 4.27
CA LYS A 131 -21.32 -34.05 5.03
C LYS A 131 -22.16 -34.94 4.10
N GLU A 132 -21.69 -35.17 2.88
CA GLU A 132 -22.34 -36.03 1.88
C GLU A 132 -21.34 -36.99 1.21
N LEU A 133 -20.14 -37.20 1.76
CA LEU A 133 -19.16 -38.21 1.34
C LEU A 133 -18.60 -38.94 2.56
#